data_AF-A0A921B274-F1
#
_entry.id   AF-A0A921B274-F1
#
_cell.length_a   1.000
_cell.length_b   1.000
_cell.length_c   1.000
_cell.angle_alpha   90.00
_cell.angle_beta   90.00
_cell.angle_gamma   90.00
#
_symmetry.space_group_name_H-M   'P 1'
#
loop_
_entity.id
_entity.type
_entity.pdbx_description
1 polymer ?
#
loop_
_entity_poly.entity_id
_entity_poly.type
_entity_poly.pdbx_seq_one_letter_code
_entity_poly.pdbx_strand_id
1 'polypeptide(L)'
;MAYQALYRVWRPQNFQQVVGQKIVTQTLKNSITTDQISHAYLFAGPRGTGKTSCAKIFAKAINCLDSQDGEPCNHCENCVAINENRLTDIIEIDAASNNGVDEIRDIRDKVKYPPTQAKYKVYIIDEVHMLSTGAFNALLKTLEEPPAHVVFILATTEIQKVPATIISRTQRFNFRRISADDIAEQLIHILTEKNISYDDQAIAVISRAADGGMRDALSILDQVLSFGNDHVSLENALEVTGDADDQSLAHYLSAIFNQNVTEALQTINTLFADGCSANRLIEGIIELLRDLLLQKNDAQLLTQMSYRQLDADLITAATQIQSAQLYQMIDLINEIQLQLKNSAHSELFLEVMTVKLANAAKTAAPVSEGAAANQAEVEKLQTQVAELKQQ
;
A
#
# COMPACT_ATOMS: atom_id res chain seq x y z
N MET A 1 20.80 -13.54 -23.18
CA MET A 1 20.25 -14.05 -21.90
C MET A 1 18.78 -13.67 -21.87
N ALA A 2 17.90 -14.55 -21.37
CA ALA A 2 16.49 -14.20 -21.21
C ALA A 2 16.36 -13.01 -20.25
N TYR A 3 15.58 -12.01 -20.63
CA TYR A 3 15.27 -10.86 -19.77
C TYR A 3 14.70 -11.36 -18.44
N GLN A 4 15.30 -10.93 -17.34
CA GLN A 4 14.82 -11.22 -15.99
C GLN A 4 14.22 -9.96 -15.39
N ALA A 5 12.99 -10.08 -14.89
CA ALA A 5 12.27 -8.98 -14.28
C ALA A 5 13.05 -8.41 -13.07
N LEU A 6 13.01 -7.08 -12.91
CA LEU A 6 13.79 -6.37 -11.88
C LEU A 6 13.52 -6.90 -10.47
N TYR A 7 12.27 -7.18 -10.12
CA TYR A 7 11.91 -7.68 -8.78
C TYR A 7 12.51 -9.06 -8.45
N ARG A 8 12.98 -9.82 -9.45
CA ARG A 8 13.70 -11.09 -9.25
C ARG A 8 15.19 -10.86 -9.08
N VAL A 9 15.78 -10.03 -9.94
CA VAL A 9 17.22 -9.70 -9.92
C VAL A 9 17.59 -8.99 -8.63
N TRP A 10 16.77 -8.02 -8.21
CA TRP A 10 16.98 -7.18 -7.03
C TRP A 10 16.32 -7.74 -5.78
N ARG A 11 15.99 -9.03 -5.76
CA ARG A 11 15.47 -9.66 -4.55
C ARG A 11 16.59 -9.69 -3.50
N PRO A 12 16.36 -9.16 -2.28
CA PRO A 12 17.42 -9.07 -1.27
C PRO A 12 17.92 -10.45 -0.88
N GLN A 13 19.24 -10.57 -0.76
CA GLN A 13 19.97 -11.80 -0.45
C GLN A 13 20.45 -11.85 1.01
N ASN A 14 20.47 -10.72 1.72
CA ASN A 14 20.82 -10.62 3.13
C ASN A 14 19.89 -9.63 3.84
N PHE A 15 19.96 -9.55 5.17
CA PHE A 15 19.06 -8.70 5.93
C PHE A 15 19.34 -7.21 5.72
N GLN A 16 20.58 -6.84 5.37
CA GLN A 16 20.97 -5.45 5.11
C GLN A 16 20.31 -4.86 3.87
N GLN A 17 20.06 -5.68 2.85
CA GLN A 17 19.40 -5.27 1.62
C GLN A 17 17.86 -5.14 1.76
N VAL A 18 17.29 -5.49 2.91
CA VAL A 18 15.84 -5.37 3.13
C VAL A 18 15.49 -3.94 3.52
N VAL A 19 14.77 -3.28 2.63
CA VAL A 19 14.34 -1.89 2.79
C VAL A 19 13.13 -1.76 3.74
N GLY A 20 13.14 -0.74 4.61
CA GLY A 20 11.99 -0.37 5.46
C GLY A 20 11.67 -1.26 6.66
N GLN A 21 12.37 -2.39 6.87
CA GLN A 21 12.02 -3.38 7.92
C GLN A 21 13.07 -3.53 9.04
N LYS A 22 13.74 -2.45 9.43
CA LYS A 22 14.89 -2.44 10.37
C LYS A 22 14.64 -3.21 11.68
N ILE A 23 13.46 -3.05 12.29
CA ILE A 23 13.12 -3.71 13.57
C ILE A 23 13.03 -5.24 13.38
N VAL A 24 12.38 -5.68 12.30
CA VAL A 24 12.19 -7.10 11.99
C VAL A 24 13.53 -7.74 11.68
N THR A 25 14.31 -7.15 10.79
CA THR A 25 15.62 -7.68 10.41
C THR A 25 16.58 -7.75 11.58
N GLN A 26 16.65 -6.70 12.41
CA GLN A 26 17.50 -6.71 13.60
C GLN A 26 17.09 -7.80 14.60
N THR A 27 15.80 -8.00 14.81
CA THR A 27 15.30 -8.99 15.77
C THR A 27 15.58 -10.42 15.27
N LEU A 28 15.43 -10.67 13.97
CA LEU A 28 15.81 -11.95 13.35
C LEU A 28 17.32 -12.20 13.47
N LYS A 29 18.16 -11.20 13.15
CA LYS A 29 19.62 -11.30 13.35
C LYS A 29 19.98 -11.62 14.79
N ASN A 30 19.40 -10.90 15.74
CA ASN A 30 19.66 -11.13 17.17
C ASN A 30 19.30 -12.57 17.57
N SER A 31 18.17 -13.11 17.11
CA SER A 31 17.77 -14.50 17.44
C SER A 31 18.76 -15.55 16.93
N ILE A 32 19.45 -15.26 15.82
CA ILE A 32 20.50 -16.13 15.26
C ILE A 32 21.76 -16.02 16.11
N THR A 33 22.20 -14.79 16.41
CA THR A 33 23.41 -14.55 17.19
C THR A 33 23.30 -15.10 18.62
N THR A 34 22.10 -15.10 19.21
CA THR A 34 21.85 -15.66 20.55
C THR A 34 21.47 -17.15 20.54
N ASP A 35 21.43 -17.81 19.38
CA ASP A 35 20.94 -19.19 19.18
C ASP A 35 19.55 -19.45 19.80
N GLN A 36 18.70 -18.41 19.83
CA GLN A 36 17.32 -18.46 20.32
C GLN A 36 16.33 -18.57 19.16
N ILE A 37 16.44 -19.67 18.41
CA ILE A 37 15.55 -19.96 17.29
C ILE A 37 14.24 -20.58 17.78
N SER A 38 13.11 -19.96 17.44
CA SER A 38 11.78 -20.49 17.68
C SER A 38 11.45 -21.59 16.66
N HIS A 39 10.59 -22.53 17.05
CA HIS A 39 10.07 -23.55 16.12
C HIS A 39 9.11 -22.96 15.08
N ALA A 40 8.52 -21.80 15.33
CA ALA A 40 7.56 -21.19 14.41
C ALA A 40 7.54 -19.65 14.44
N TYR A 41 7.47 -19.07 13.26
CA TYR A 41 7.45 -17.63 12.97
C TYR A 41 6.23 -17.27 12.13
N LEU A 42 5.59 -16.14 12.42
CA LEU A 42 4.47 -15.60 11.64
C LEU A 42 4.81 -14.20 11.14
N PHE A 43 5.05 -14.08 9.84
CA PHE A 43 5.35 -12.84 9.15
C PHE A 43 4.05 -12.26 8.58
N ALA A 44 3.56 -11.18 9.19
CA ALA A 44 2.29 -10.56 8.85
C ALA A 44 2.50 -9.14 8.34
N GLY A 45 1.82 -8.77 7.25
CA GLY A 45 1.85 -7.40 6.74
C GLY A 45 1.47 -7.28 5.27
N PRO A 46 1.32 -6.07 4.74
CA PRO A 46 0.87 -5.85 3.36
C PRO A 46 1.73 -6.57 2.31
N ARG A 47 1.17 -6.79 1.11
CA ARG A 47 1.90 -7.36 -0.02
C ARG A 47 3.11 -6.49 -0.37
N GLY A 48 4.18 -7.10 -0.91
CA GLY A 48 5.35 -6.36 -1.39
C GLY A 48 6.30 -5.82 -0.31
N THR A 49 5.98 -5.96 0.97
CA THR A 49 6.81 -5.48 2.11
C THR A 49 8.02 -6.35 2.45
N GLY A 50 8.26 -7.44 1.72
CA GLY A 50 9.46 -8.28 1.89
C GLY A 50 9.30 -9.55 2.74
N LYS A 51 8.08 -9.92 3.18
CA LYS A 51 7.81 -11.12 4.01
C LYS A 51 8.52 -12.39 3.52
N THR A 52 8.21 -12.84 2.30
CA THR A 52 8.76 -14.08 1.72
C THR A 52 10.27 -13.96 1.48
N SER A 53 10.77 -12.76 1.15
CA SER A 53 12.21 -12.54 1.01
C SER A 53 12.94 -12.65 2.36
N CYS A 54 12.42 -12.01 3.41
CA CYS A 54 12.95 -12.18 4.77
C CYS A 54 12.86 -13.62 5.26
N ALA A 55 11.81 -14.36 4.90
CA ALA A 55 11.67 -15.78 5.24
C ALA A 55 12.81 -16.60 4.63
N LYS A 56 13.12 -16.38 3.35
CA LYS A 56 14.25 -17.02 2.67
C LYS A 56 15.61 -16.62 3.23
N ILE A 57 15.80 -15.33 3.52
CA ILE A 57 17.04 -14.83 4.15
C ILE A 57 17.24 -15.47 5.52
N PHE A 58 16.18 -15.55 6.33
CA PHE A 58 16.24 -16.17 7.65
C PHE A 58 16.52 -17.67 7.57
N ALA A 59 15.82 -18.39 6.70
CA ALA A 59 16.06 -19.81 6.45
C ALA A 59 17.49 -20.10 5.97
N LYS A 60 18.06 -19.17 5.20
CA LYS A 60 19.47 -19.19 4.77
C LYS A 60 20.42 -18.91 5.92
N ALA A 61 20.14 -17.90 6.73
CA ALA A 61 21.02 -17.50 7.82
C ALA A 61 21.11 -18.55 8.94
N ILE A 62 20.00 -19.18 9.34
CA ILE A 62 20.01 -20.26 10.36
C ILE A 62 20.72 -21.53 9.91
N ASN A 63 20.86 -21.72 8.59
CA ASN A 63 21.52 -22.87 7.96
C ASN A 63 22.89 -22.51 7.37
N CYS A 64 23.36 -21.28 7.55
CA CYS A 64 24.64 -20.83 7.05
C CYS A 64 25.78 -21.43 7.87
N LEU A 65 26.81 -21.95 7.19
CA LEU A 65 27.98 -22.55 7.85
C LEU A 65 28.94 -21.51 8.46
N ASP A 66 28.89 -20.29 7.95
CA ASP A 66 29.78 -19.19 8.32
C ASP A 66 28.96 -17.90 8.53
N SER A 67 27.92 -17.98 9.37
CA SER A 67 27.11 -16.79 9.67
C SER A 67 27.89 -15.82 10.54
N GLN A 68 27.91 -14.54 10.14
CA GLN A 68 28.51 -13.45 10.92
C GLN A 68 27.43 -12.44 11.29
N ASP A 69 27.33 -12.10 12.57
CA ASP A 69 26.31 -11.19 13.12
C ASP A 69 24.86 -11.53 12.71
N GLY A 70 24.56 -12.82 12.53
CA GLY A 70 23.25 -13.31 12.09
C GLY A 70 22.95 -13.07 10.60
N GLU A 71 23.93 -12.64 9.80
CA GLU A 71 23.83 -12.54 8.35
C GLU A 71 24.23 -13.85 7.67
N PRO A 72 23.60 -14.21 6.53
CA PRO A 72 24.08 -15.28 5.68
C PRO A 72 25.30 -14.83 4.86
N CYS A 73 26.33 -15.68 4.79
CA CYS A 73 27.58 -15.33 4.11
C CYS A 73 27.50 -15.32 2.58
N ASN A 74 26.47 -15.94 1.99
CA ASN A 74 26.25 -16.06 0.55
C ASN A 74 27.32 -16.84 -0.26
N HIS A 75 28.40 -17.32 0.35
CA HIS A 75 29.46 -18.08 -0.34
C HIS A 75 29.62 -19.53 0.11
N CYS A 76 29.05 -19.95 1.25
CA CYS A 76 29.12 -21.34 1.68
C CYS A 76 28.17 -22.23 0.85
N GLU A 77 28.43 -23.54 0.86
CA GLU A 77 27.68 -24.52 0.07
C GLU A 77 26.17 -24.44 0.31
N ASN A 78 25.75 -24.30 1.58
CA ASN A 78 24.34 -24.13 1.94
C ASN A 78 23.76 -22.85 1.35
N CYS A 79 24.44 -21.70 1.51
CA CYS A 79 23.95 -20.44 0.98
C CYS A 79 23.80 -20.45 -0.55
N VAL A 80 24.79 -21.01 -1.26
CA VAL A 80 24.75 -21.13 -2.73
C VAL A 80 23.62 -22.07 -3.15
N ALA A 81 23.50 -23.24 -2.51
CA ALA A 81 22.42 -24.19 -2.81
C ALA A 81 21.02 -23.59 -2.55
N ILE A 82 20.87 -22.75 -1.53
CA ILE A 82 19.59 -22.07 -1.23
C ILE A 82 19.28 -21.00 -2.27
N ASN A 83 20.25 -20.18 -2.66
CA ASN A 83 20.06 -19.14 -3.68
C ASN A 83 19.65 -19.76 -5.03
N GLU A 84 20.15 -20.96 -5.34
CA GLU A 84 19.82 -21.73 -6.53
C GLU A 84 18.58 -22.63 -6.37
N ASN A 85 17.90 -22.57 -5.21
CA ASN A 85 16.76 -23.43 -4.83
C ASN A 85 17.02 -24.95 -4.98
N ARG A 86 18.27 -25.39 -4.73
CA ARG A 86 18.67 -26.80 -4.77
C ARG A 86 18.65 -27.50 -3.42
N LEU A 87 18.61 -26.75 -2.31
CA LEU A 87 18.62 -27.32 -0.97
C LEU A 87 17.25 -27.90 -0.59
N THR A 88 17.17 -29.23 -0.50
CA THR A 88 15.90 -29.96 -0.22
C THR A 88 15.36 -29.77 1.20
N ASP A 89 16.20 -29.27 2.11
CA ASP A 89 15.82 -29.01 3.50
C ASP A 89 15.04 -27.69 3.68
N ILE A 90 14.93 -26.87 2.63
CA ILE A 90 14.07 -25.68 2.61
C ILE A 90 12.93 -25.92 1.63
N ILE A 91 11.71 -25.95 2.17
CA ILE A 91 10.50 -26.28 1.42
C ILE A 91 9.61 -25.04 1.42
N GLU A 92 9.42 -24.45 0.24
CA GLU A 92 8.51 -23.33 0.02
C GLU A 92 7.17 -23.87 -0.52
N ILE A 93 6.09 -23.52 0.17
CA ILE A 93 4.73 -23.91 -0.18
C ILE A 93 3.91 -22.63 -0.33
N ASP A 94 3.30 -22.47 -1.51
CA ASP A 94 2.28 -21.45 -1.71
C ASP A 94 0.93 -22.03 -1.30
N ALA A 95 0.37 -21.51 -0.19
CA ALA A 95 -0.92 -21.96 0.32
C ALA A 95 -2.09 -21.58 -0.59
N ALA A 96 -1.95 -20.62 -1.51
CA ALA A 96 -3.00 -20.32 -2.48
C ALA A 96 -3.19 -21.49 -3.47
N SER A 97 -2.09 -22.17 -3.81
CA SER A 97 -2.07 -23.30 -4.73
C SER A 97 -2.20 -24.66 -4.02
N ASN A 98 -1.87 -24.73 -2.72
CA ASN A 98 -1.82 -25.95 -1.92
C ASN A 98 -2.64 -25.79 -0.62
N ASN A 99 -3.92 -25.42 -0.74
CA ASN A 99 -4.78 -25.09 0.41
C ASN A 99 -5.48 -26.30 1.07
N GLY A 100 -5.35 -27.49 0.48
CA GLY A 100 -6.01 -28.70 0.91
C GLY A 100 -5.44 -29.29 2.19
N VAL A 101 -6.23 -30.16 2.82
CA VAL A 101 -5.86 -30.82 4.07
C VAL A 101 -4.79 -31.89 3.84
N ASP A 102 -4.82 -32.54 2.69
CA ASP A 102 -3.96 -33.67 2.39
C ASP A 102 -2.51 -33.23 2.13
N GLU A 103 -2.29 -32.09 1.48
CA GLU A 103 -0.97 -31.49 1.29
C GLU A 103 -0.29 -31.16 2.63
N ILE A 104 -1.05 -30.59 3.58
CA ILE A 104 -0.54 -30.30 4.93
C ILE A 104 -0.30 -31.59 5.73
N ARG A 105 -1.09 -32.64 5.53
CA ARG A 105 -0.85 -33.95 6.15
C ARG A 105 0.45 -34.58 5.65
N ASP A 106 0.71 -34.49 4.36
CA ASP A 106 1.96 -34.97 3.77
C ASP A 106 3.17 -34.23 4.36
N ILE A 107 3.04 -32.91 4.57
CA ILE A 107 4.07 -32.11 5.24
C ILE A 107 4.27 -32.60 6.68
N ARG A 108 3.20 -32.73 7.47
CA ARG A 108 3.26 -33.23 8.84
C ARG A 108 3.98 -34.58 8.93
N ASP A 109 3.72 -35.48 7.99
CA ASP A 109 4.33 -36.80 7.99
C ASP A 109 5.82 -36.74 7.61
N LYS A 110 6.20 -35.83 6.70
CA LYS A 110 7.60 -35.55 6.31
C LYS A 110 8.42 -34.74 7.34
N VAL A 111 7.77 -34.01 8.23
CA VAL A 111 8.39 -33.20 9.30
C VAL A 111 9.15 -34.06 10.31
N LYS A 112 8.74 -35.31 10.50
CA LYS A 112 9.36 -36.25 11.45
C LYS A 112 10.80 -36.62 11.09
N TYR A 113 11.19 -36.50 9.82
CA TYR A 113 12.52 -36.85 9.35
C TYR A 113 13.51 -35.69 9.53
N PRO A 114 14.73 -35.95 10.01
CA PRO A 114 15.77 -34.94 10.16
C PRO A 114 16.18 -34.32 8.81
N PRO A 115 16.81 -33.14 8.81
CA PRO A 115 17.39 -32.54 7.60
C PRO A 115 18.53 -33.41 7.04
N THR A 116 18.77 -33.29 5.73
CA THR A 116 19.76 -34.10 5.01
C THR A 116 21.14 -33.46 5.01
N GLN A 117 21.21 -32.15 4.84
CA GLN A 117 22.44 -31.35 4.69
C GLN A 117 22.45 -30.14 5.63
N ALA A 118 21.29 -29.58 5.94
CA ALA A 118 21.15 -28.36 6.75
C ALA A 118 21.08 -28.63 8.27
N LYS A 119 21.28 -27.60 9.09
CA LYS A 119 21.08 -27.68 10.56
C LYS A 119 19.59 -27.81 10.90
N TYR A 120 18.75 -27.05 10.19
CA TYR A 120 17.31 -27.00 10.35
C TYR A 120 16.60 -27.30 9.03
N LYS A 121 15.52 -28.07 9.12
CA LYS A 121 14.55 -28.25 8.04
C LYS A 121 13.50 -27.15 8.12
N VAL A 122 13.42 -26.31 7.10
CA VAL A 122 12.60 -25.09 7.11
C VAL A 122 11.41 -25.23 6.19
N TYR A 123 10.21 -24.98 6.70
CA TYR A 123 8.98 -24.91 5.92
C TYR A 123 8.51 -23.46 5.84
N ILE A 124 8.56 -22.88 4.64
CA ILE A 124 8.05 -21.55 4.35
C ILE A 124 6.67 -21.72 3.72
N ILE A 125 5.62 -21.30 4.42
CA ILE A 125 4.25 -21.35 3.92
C ILE A 125 3.81 -19.91 3.62
N ASP A 126 3.78 -19.56 2.33
CA ASP A 126 3.34 -18.24 1.88
C ASP A 126 1.82 -18.18 1.74
N GLU A 127 1.27 -16.98 1.94
CA GLU A 127 -0.17 -16.70 2.00
C GLU A 127 -0.98 -17.69 2.84
N VAL A 128 -0.50 -18.03 4.04
CA VAL A 128 -1.07 -19.07 4.93
C VAL A 128 -2.56 -18.85 5.24
N HIS A 129 -3.07 -17.63 5.14
CA HIS A 129 -4.49 -17.32 5.31
C HIS A 129 -5.41 -17.97 4.25
N MET A 130 -4.83 -18.46 3.15
CA MET A 130 -5.53 -19.20 2.09
C MET A 130 -5.74 -20.68 2.44
N LEU A 131 -5.12 -21.19 3.50
CA LEU A 131 -5.32 -22.58 3.94
C LEU A 131 -6.77 -22.82 4.38
N SER A 132 -7.28 -24.00 4.05
CA SER A 132 -8.57 -24.47 4.56
C SER A 132 -8.54 -24.66 6.09
N THR A 133 -9.71 -24.62 6.73
CA THR A 133 -9.84 -24.86 8.17
C THR A 133 -9.30 -26.24 8.59
N GLY A 134 -9.52 -27.27 7.75
CA GLY A 134 -8.96 -28.60 7.96
C GLY A 134 -7.43 -28.62 7.89
N ALA A 135 -6.83 -27.84 6.97
CA ALA A 135 -5.39 -27.71 6.83
C ALA A 135 -4.75 -27.02 8.05
N PHE A 136 -5.36 -25.96 8.57
CA PHE A 136 -4.93 -25.34 9.83
C PHE A 136 -4.94 -26.33 11.00
N ASN A 137 -5.99 -27.13 11.13
CA ASN A 137 -6.09 -28.15 12.19
C ASN A 137 -5.04 -29.25 12.04
N ALA A 138 -4.68 -29.62 10.81
CA ALA A 138 -3.60 -30.56 10.56
C ALA A 138 -2.24 -30.01 10.98
N LEU A 139 -1.99 -28.71 10.76
CA LEU A 139 -0.76 -28.02 11.14
C LEU A 139 -0.62 -27.82 12.65
N LEU A 140 -1.74 -27.60 13.37
CA LEU A 140 -1.74 -27.34 14.82
C LEU A 140 -1.01 -28.42 15.62
N LYS A 141 -1.21 -29.70 15.29
CA LYS A 141 -0.54 -30.81 15.98
C LYS A 141 0.99 -30.70 15.89
N THR A 142 1.49 -30.26 14.75
CA THR A 142 2.94 -30.11 14.54
C THR A 142 3.50 -28.85 15.19
N LEU A 143 2.70 -27.78 15.29
CA LEU A 143 3.10 -26.57 15.99
C LEU A 143 3.05 -26.73 17.52
N GLU A 144 2.22 -27.63 18.04
CA GLU A 144 2.15 -27.95 19.47
C GLU A 144 3.33 -28.82 19.94
N GLU A 145 3.72 -29.81 19.13
CA GLU A 145 4.82 -30.74 19.43
C GLU A 145 5.85 -30.74 18.27
N PRO A 146 6.56 -29.63 18.05
CA PRO A 146 7.48 -29.50 16.93
C PRO A 146 8.75 -30.32 17.17
N PRO A 147 9.27 -31.06 16.17
CA PRO A 147 10.61 -31.62 16.25
C PRO A 147 11.66 -30.51 16.35
N ALA A 148 12.69 -30.71 17.17
CA ALA A 148 13.72 -29.69 17.44
C ALA A 148 14.50 -29.23 16.19
N HIS A 149 14.54 -30.05 15.14
CA HIS A 149 15.21 -29.74 13.87
C HIS A 149 14.32 -29.03 12.85
N VAL A 150 13.07 -28.70 13.19
CA VAL A 150 12.11 -28.07 12.26
C VAL A 150 11.79 -26.63 12.64
N VAL A 151 11.79 -25.76 11.63
CA VAL A 151 11.37 -24.36 11.75
C VAL A 151 10.27 -24.06 10.73
N PHE A 152 9.14 -23.55 11.21
CA PHE A 152 8.05 -23.06 10.36
C PHE A 152 8.14 -21.53 10.21
N ILE A 153 8.00 -21.05 8.99
CA ILE A 153 7.86 -19.63 8.68
C ILE A 153 6.56 -19.46 7.90
N LEU A 154 5.55 -18.90 8.55
CA LEU A 154 4.25 -18.64 7.97
C LEU A 154 4.21 -17.17 7.52
N ALA A 155 3.85 -16.90 6.28
CA ALA A 155 3.67 -15.54 5.79
C ALA A 155 2.21 -15.27 5.42
N THR A 156 1.70 -14.08 5.75
CA THR A 156 0.32 -13.68 5.41
C THR A 156 0.20 -12.19 5.14
N THR A 157 -0.64 -11.85 4.17
CA THR A 157 -1.15 -10.49 3.97
C THR A 157 -2.38 -10.16 4.81
N GLU A 158 -3.12 -11.18 5.27
CA GLU A 158 -4.38 -11.05 6.01
C GLU A 158 -4.31 -11.77 7.35
N ILE A 159 -3.77 -11.10 8.37
CA ILE A 159 -3.60 -11.68 9.71
C ILE A 159 -4.94 -12.06 10.37
N GLN A 160 -6.00 -11.30 10.10
CA GLN A 160 -7.35 -11.53 10.65
C GLN A 160 -7.97 -12.86 10.21
N LYS A 161 -7.52 -13.42 9.08
CA LYS A 161 -7.98 -14.72 8.57
C LYS A 161 -7.21 -15.89 9.17
N VAL A 162 -6.11 -15.64 9.88
CA VAL A 162 -5.33 -16.68 10.55
C VAL A 162 -5.93 -17.00 11.92
N PRO A 163 -6.20 -18.28 12.26
CA PRO A 163 -6.76 -18.64 13.55
C PRO A 163 -5.88 -18.19 14.72
N ALA A 164 -6.51 -17.67 15.78
CA ALA A 164 -5.82 -17.24 17.00
C ALA A 164 -4.97 -18.36 17.64
N THR A 165 -5.37 -19.61 17.46
CA THR A 165 -4.65 -20.81 17.92
C THR A 165 -3.30 -21.01 17.24
N ILE A 166 -3.15 -20.56 16.00
CA ILE A 166 -1.86 -20.54 15.28
C ILE A 166 -1.04 -19.35 15.76
N ILE A 167 -1.65 -18.16 15.81
CA ILE A 167 -0.97 -16.92 16.21
C ILE A 167 -0.32 -17.09 17.59
N SER A 168 -1.03 -17.69 18.56
CA SER A 168 -0.52 -17.90 19.93
C SER A 168 0.68 -18.84 20.03
N ARG A 169 0.95 -19.65 18.99
CA ARG A 169 2.05 -20.62 18.93
C ARG A 169 3.18 -20.18 18.01
N THR A 170 3.12 -18.96 17.50
CA THR A 170 4.11 -18.40 16.57
C THR A 170 4.72 -17.13 17.14
N GLN A 171 6.00 -16.92 16.87
CA GLN A 171 6.59 -15.61 17.09
C GLN A 171 6.17 -14.68 15.96
N ARG A 172 5.37 -13.66 16.28
CA ARG A 172 4.80 -12.75 15.30
C ARG A 172 5.74 -11.59 14.96
N PHE A 173 5.95 -11.37 13.67
CA PHE A 173 6.67 -10.23 13.11
C PHE A 173 5.74 -9.42 12.21
N ASN A 174 5.62 -8.12 12.48
CA ASN A 174 4.78 -7.21 11.71
C ASN A 174 5.63 -6.42 10.72
N PHE A 175 5.41 -6.69 9.44
CA PHE A 175 5.98 -5.95 8.32
C PHE A 175 5.10 -4.74 8.04
N ARG A 176 5.73 -3.57 7.97
CA ARG A 176 5.03 -2.30 7.71
C ARG A 176 5.12 -1.94 6.24
N ARG A 177 4.23 -1.07 5.76
CA ARG A 177 4.41 -0.43 4.44
C ARG A 177 5.77 0.28 4.44
N ILE A 178 6.50 0.15 3.34
CA ILE A 178 7.76 0.86 3.12
C ILE A 178 7.42 2.32 2.82
N SER A 179 8.18 3.29 3.34
CA SER A 179 7.93 4.70 3.04
C SER A 179 8.20 4.98 1.55
N ALA A 180 7.53 6.01 1.00
CA ALA A 180 7.78 6.42 -0.38
C ALA A 180 9.24 6.85 -0.58
N ASP A 181 9.84 7.49 0.42
CA ASP A 181 11.25 7.91 0.42
C ASP A 181 12.21 6.69 0.37
N ASP A 182 11.98 5.68 1.21
CA ASP A 182 12.77 4.44 1.20
C ASP A 182 12.65 3.70 -0.14
N ILE A 183 11.46 3.72 -0.77
CA ILE A 183 11.26 3.17 -2.12
C ILE A 183 12.04 3.98 -3.15
N ALA A 184 11.93 5.32 -3.11
CA ALA A 184 12.61 6.21 -4.04
C ALA A 184 14.13 6.03 -4.00
N GLU A 185 14.72 6.00 -2.80
CA GLU A 185 16.15 5.75 -2.60
C GLU A 185 16.58 4.42 -3.25
N GLN A 186 15.79 3.36 -3.08
CA GLN A 186 16.08 2.06 -3.67
C GLN A 186 15.95 2.07 -5.21
N LEU A 187 14.94 2.74 -5.77
CA LEU A 187 14.78 2.87 -7.22
C LEU A 187 15.95 3.65 -7.83
N ILE A 188 16.35 4.75 -7.19
CA ILE A 188 17.51 5.56 -7.61
C ILE A 188 18.79 4.73 -7.57
N HIS A 189 19.01 3.95 -6.51
CA HIS A 189 20.16 3.05 -6.41
C HIS A 189 20.20 2.07 -7.60
N ILE A 190 19.07 1.44 -7.93
CA ILE A 190 18.95 0.48 -9.02
C ILE A 190 19.23 1.12 -10.38
N LEU A 191 18.65 2.30 -10.63
CA LEU A 191 18.83 3.03 -11.89
C LEU A 191 20.28 3.50 -12.07
N THR A 192 20.90 3.98 -10.99
CA THR A 192 22.31 4.37 -10.97
C THR A 192 23.22 3.19 -11.27
N GLU A 193 23.01 2.02 -10.64
CA GLU A 193 23.81 0.81 -10.91
C GLU A 193 23.65 0.33 -12.36
N LYS A 194 22.46 0.51 -12.94
CA LYS A 194 22.17 0.17 -14.34
C LYS A 194 22.58 1.25 -15.35
N ASN A 195 23.09 2.41 -14.90
CA ASN A 195 23.40 3.58 -15.74
C ASN A 195 22.20 4.07 -16.56
N ILE A 196 21.02 4.10 -15.96
CA ILE A 196 19.78 4.58 -16.59
C ILE A 196 19.45 5.96 -16.02
N SER A 197 19.16 6.92 -16.90
CA SER A 197 18.78 8.28 -16.49
C SER A 197 17.31 8.35 -16.05
N TYR A 198 16.94 9.35 -15.23
CA TYR A 198 15.57 9.45 -14.70
C TYR A 198 15.20 10.89 -14.35
N ASP A 199 13.90 11.16 -14.37
CA ASP A 199 13.30 12.37 -13.80
C ASP A 199 12.96 12.14 -12.32
N ASP A 200 13.32 13.07 -11.43
CA ASP A 200 13.02 12.96 -9.99
C ASP A 200 11.51 12.81 -9.72
N GLN A 201 10.69 13.51 -10.50
CA GLN A 201 9.23 13.42 -10.40
C GLN A 201 8.70 12.04 -10.81
N ALA A 202 9.33 11.37 -11.78
CA ALA A 202 8.94 10.02 -12.19
C ALA A 202 9.16 9.02 -11.04
N ILE A 203 10.28 9.14 -10.32
CA ILE A 203 10.55 8.30 -9.14
C ILE A 203 9.51 8.53 -8.06
N ALA A 204 9.14 9.78 -7.79
CA ALA A 204 8.10 10.11 -6.81
C ALA A 204 6.72 9.54 -7.19
N VAL A 205 6.36 9.54 -8.48
CA VAL A 205 5.13 8.91 -8.99
C VAL A 205 5.17 7.40 -8.77
N ILE A 206 6.25 6.71 -9.17
CA ILE A 206 6.39 5.26 -9.02
C ILE A 206 6.35 4.84 -7.54
N SER A 207 7.06 5.56 -6.68
CA SER A 207 7.13 5.28 -5.24
C SER A 207 5.77 5.41 -4.55
N ARG A 208 4.97 6.44 -4.91
CA ARG A 208 3.60 6.59 -4.42
C ARG A 208 2.68 5.50 -4.98
N ALA A 209 2.74 5.26 -6.28
CA ALA A 209 1.89 4.28 -6.95
C ALA A 209 2.07 2.86 -6.41
N ALA A 210 3.26 2.55 -5.87
CA ALA A 210 3.58 1.28 -5.24
C ALA A 210 2.95 1.05 -3.85
N ASP A 211 2.37 2.08 -3.21
CA ASP A 211 1.65 2.00 -1.93
C ASP A 211 2.43 1.20 -0.86
N GLY A 212 3.75 1.42 -0.77
CA GLY A 212 4.61 0.77 0.22
C GLY A 212 5.02 -0.68 -0.09
N GLY A 213 4.74 -1.18 -1.29
CA GLY A 213 5.18 -2.49 -1.78
C GLY A 213 6.38 -2.40 -2.74
N MET A 214 7.58 -2.82 -2.29
CA MET A 214 8.79 -2.79 -3.12
C MET A 214 8.66 -3.65 -4.39
N ARG A 215 7.98 -4.80 -4.30
CA ARG A 215 7.74 -5.66 -5.47
C ARG A 215 6.93 -4.93 -6.54
N ASP A 216 5.94 -4.16 -6.13
CA ASP A 216 5.05 -3.45 -7.05
C ASP A 216 5.79 -2.24 -7.63
N ALA A 217 6.58 -1.50 -6.83
CA ALA A 217 7.49 -0.45 -7.31
C ALA A 217 8.46 -0.93 -8.40
N LEU A 218 9.15 -2.07 -8.17
CA LEU A 218 10.06 -2.64 -9.16
C LEU A 218 9.35 -3.16 -10.41
N SER A 219 8.08 -3.59 -10.28
CA SER A 219 7.29 -4.06 -11.43
C SER A 219 6.85 -2.88 -12.30
N ILE A 220 6.43 -1.77 -11.68
CA ILE A 220 6.11 -0.51 -12.36
C ILE A 220 7.37 0.02 -13.06
N LEU A 221 8.52 0.05 -12.37
CA LEU A 221 9.78 0.49 -12.97
C LEU A 221 10.15 -0.35 -14.20
N ASP A 222 9.99 -1.67 -14.14
CA ASP A 222 10.25 -2.56 -15.27
C ASP A 222 9.36 -2.26 -16.48
N GLN A 223 8.08 -1.95 -16.22
CA GLN A 223 7.14 -1.54 -17.25
C GLN A 223 7.56 -0.22 -17.88
N VAL A 224 7.89 0.80 -17.09
CA VAL A 224 8.36 2.10 -17.59
C VAL A 224 9.61 1.96 -18.46
N LEU A 225 10.57 1.13 -18.04
CA LEU A 225 11.78 0.87 -18.81
C LEU A 225 11.51 0.14 -20.14
N SER A 226 10.40 -0.60 -20.24
CA SER A 226 10.04 -1.33 -21.46
C SER A 226 9.58 -0.43 -22.60
N PHE A 227 9.20 0.83 -22.33
CA PHE A 227 8.83 1.82 -23.36
C PHE A 227 10.04 2.34 -24.16
N GLY A 228 11.26 2.05 -23.70
CA GLY A 228 12.47 2.07 -24.53
C GLY A 228 13.01 3.45 -24.82
N ASN A 229 13.81 4.01 -23.89
CA ASN A 229 14.73 5.12 -24.14
C ASN A 229 15.89 5.20 -23.12
N ASP A 230 16.17 4.13 -22.36
CA ASP A 230 17.15 4.14 -21.24
C ASP A 230 17.01 5.38 -20.33
N HIS A 231 15.77 5.84 -20.20
CA HIS A 231 15.38 7.00 -19.43
C HIS A 231 13.99 6.79 -18.83
N VAL A 232 13.86 7.04 -17.52
CA VAL A 232 12.60 6.99 -16.79
C VAL A 232 12.01 8.40 -16.76
N SER A 233 11.17 8.71 -17.76
CA SER A 233 10.48 10.00 -17.86
C SER A 233 9.22 10.04 -17.00
N LEU A 234 8.80 11.25 -16.61
CA LEU A 234 7.53 11.47 -15.93
C LEU A 234 6.33 10.98 -16.74
N GLU A 235 6.31 11.27 -18.05
CA GLU A 235 5.24 10.89 -18.98
C GLU A 235 5.00 9.37 -18.97
N ASN A 236 6.08 8.58 -19.15
CA ASN A 236 5.98 7.12 -19.15
C ASN A 236 5.56 6.58 -17.77
N ALA A 237 5.99 7.22 -16.68
CA ALA A 237 5.60 6.83 -15.33
C ALA A 237 4.09 7.06 -15.09
N LEU A 238 3.54 8.19 -15.55
CA LEU A 238 2.12 8.50 -15.45
C LEU A 238 1.28 7.54 -16.29
N GLU A 239 1.68 7.29 -17.54
CA GLU A 239 0.97 6.37 -18.45
C GLU A 239 0.93 4.94 -17.89
N VAL A 240 2.05 4.44 -17.36
CA VAL A 240 2.13 3.09 -16.78
C VAL A 240 1.33 2.96 -15.48
N THR A 241 1.38 3.98 -14.63
CA THR A 241 0.68 3.95 -13.35
C THR A 241 -0.81 4.27 -13.48
N GLY A 242 -1.22 4.86 -14.61
CA GLY A 242 -2.55 5.41 -14.83
C GLY A 242 -2.88 6.51 -13.84
N ASP A 243 -1.85 7.18 -13.29
CA ASP A 243 -1.98 8.29 -12.34
C ASP A 243 -2.18 9.60 -13.10
N ALA A 244 -2.86 10.55 -12.48
CA ALA A 244 -3.02 11.88 -13.05
C ALA A 244 -1.85 12.76 -12.63
N ASP A 245 -1.37 13.58 -13.56
CA ASP A 245 -0.35 14.57 -13.22
C ASP A 245 -0.90 15.61 -12.22
N ASP A 246 -0.01 16.09 -11.36
CA ASP A 246 -0.40 16.99 -10.27
C ASP A 246 -0.95 18.33 -10.78
N GLN A 247 -0.53 18.79 -11.98
CA GLN A 247 -0.99 20.06 -12.57
C GLN A 247 -2.42 19.94 -13.07
N SER A 248 -2.77 18.86 -13.77
CA SER A 248 -4.14 18.61 -14.25
C SER A 248 -5.11 18.40 -13.10
N LEU A 249 -4.70 17.72 -12.03
CA LEU A 249 -5.52 17.58 -10.82
C LEU A 249 -5.75 18.94 -10.12
N ALA A 250 -4.70 19.76 -10.02
CA ALA A 250 -4.81 21.12 -9.48
C ALA A 250 -5.70 22.01 -10.36
N HIS A 251 -5.58 21.91 -11.67
CA HIS A 251 -6.43 22.60 -12.63
C HIS A 251 -7.90 22.20 -12.48
N TYR A 252 -8.17 20.89 -12.40
CA TYR A 252 -9.51 20.35 -12.20
C TYR A 252 -10.17 20.89 -10.91
N LEU A 253 -9.47 20.84 -9.77
CA LEU A 253 -10.00 21.35 -8.51
C LEU A 253 -10.17 22.87 -8.51
N SER A 254 -9.24 23.61 -9.14
CA SER A 254 -9.34 25.06 -9.29
C SER A 254 -10.56 25.46 -10.12
N ALA A 255 -10.82 24.76 -11.22
CA ALA A 255 -12.02 24.95 -12.03
C ALA A 255 -13.30 24.70 -11.23
N ILE A 256 -13.33 23.66 -10.38
CA ILE A 256 -14.45 23.39 -9.47
C ILE A 256 -14.66 24.52 -8.47
N PHE A 257 -13.60 24.99 -7.81
CA PHE A 257 -13.70 26.08 -6.83
C PHE A 257 -14.17 27.38 -7.46
N ASN A 258 -13.79 27.65 -8.70
CA ASN A 258 -14.23 28.79 -9.50
C ASN A 258 -15.61 28.59 -10.17
N GLN A 259 -16.30 27.48 -9.88
CA GLN A 259 -17.60 27.12 -10.46
C GLN A 259 -17.62 26.94 -11.99
N ASN A 260 -16.45 26.69 -12.60
CA ASN A 260 -16.33 26.42 -14.03
C ASN A 260 -16.47 24.92 -14.33
N VAL A 261 -17.72 24.43 -14.31
CA VAL A 261 -18.03 23.00 -14.54
C VAL A 261 -17.56 22.53 -15.91
N THR A 262 -17.67 23.37 -16.94
CA THR A 262 -17.29 23.02 -18.32
C THR A 262 -15.80 22.71 -18.42
N GLU A 263 -14.96 23.55 -17.82
CA GLU A 263 -13.51 23.37 -17.80
C GLU A 263 -13.10 22.15 -16.97
N ALA A 264 -13.77 21.91 -15.84
CA ALA A 264 -13.53 20.72 -15.04
C ALA A 264 -13.87 19.42 -15.81
N LEU A 265 -14.99 19.38 -16.53
CA LEU A 265 -15.36 18.24 -17.37
C LEU A 265 -14.40 18.03 -18.55
N GLN A 266 -13.95 19.12 -19.18
CA GLN A 266 -12.92 19.05 -20.23
C GLN A 266 -11.62 18.46 -19.70
N THR A 267 -11.19 18.88 -18.50
CA THR A 267 -9.97 18.38 -17.86
C THR A 267 -10.05 16.87 -17.60
N ILE A 268 -11.19 16.39 -17.09
CA ILE A 268 -11.42 14.94 -16.90
C ILE A 268 -11.32 14.18 -18.23
N ASN A 269 -11.96 14.68 -19.29
CA ASN A 269 -11.93 14.02 -20.59
C ASN A 269 -10.52 13.94 -21.17
N THR A 270 -9.71 14.98 -21.01
CA THR A 270 -8.29 14.95 -21.41
C THR A 270 -7.53 13.90 -20.62
N LEU A 271 -7.67 13.89 -19.28
CA LEU A 271 -7.01 12.90 -18.43
C LEU A 271 -7.35 11.45 -18.80
N PHE A 272 -8.61 11.18 -19.18
CA PHE A 272 -9.01 9.87 -19.68
C PHE A 272 -8.43 9.53 -21.05
N ALA A 273 -8.37 10.50 -21.96
CA ALA A 273 -7.74 10.32 -23.26
C ALA A 273 -6.24 9.97 -23.12
N ASP A 274 -5.60 10.50 -22.07
CA ASP A 274 -4.19 10.25 -21.73
C ASP A 274 -3.99 8.95 -20.92
N GLY A 275 -5.04 8.14 -20.72
CA GLY A 275 -4.95 6.82 -20.10
C GLY A 275 -5.07 6.80 -18.57
N CYS A 276 -5.44 7.92 -17.94
CA CYS A 276 -5.66 7.97 -16.50
C CYS A 276 -6.81 7.05 -16.06
N SER A 277 -6.63 6.34 -14.95
CA SER A 277 -7.68 5.48 -14.41
C SER A 277 -8.60 6.26 -13.46
N ALA A 278 -9.91 5.98 -13.55
CA ALA A 278 -10.93 6.63 -12.72
C ALA A 278 -10.66 6.51 -11.21
N ASN A 279 -10.16 5.34 -10.77
CA ASN A 279 -9.84 5.10 -9.36
C ASN A 279 -8.64 5.95 -8.90
N ARG A 280 -7.58 6.05 -9.72
CA ARG A 280 -6.42 6.88 -9.41
C ARG A 280 -6.79 8.36 -9.39
N LEU A 281 -7.62 8.80 -10.34
CA LEU A 281 -8.13 10.17 -10.35
C LEU A 281 -8.86 10.51 -9.05
N ILE A 282 -9.76 9.63 -8.59
CA ILE A 282 -10.48 9.81 -7.33
C ILE A 282 -9.54 9.85 -6.13
N GLU A 283 -8.59 8.91 -6.05
CA GLU A 283 -7.61 8.87 -4.98
C GLU A 283 -6.79 10.17 -4.95
N GLY A 284 -6.30 10.63 -6.11
CA GLY A 284 -5.56 11.89 -6.24
C GLY A 284 -6.38 13.11 -5.84
N ILE A 285 -7.67 13.18 -6.19
CA ILE A 285 -8.55 14.27 -5.77
C ILE A 285 -8.75 14.26 -4.26
N ILE A 286 -8.99 13.10 -3.64
CA ILE A 286 -9.13 12.98 -2.18
C ILE A 286 -7.84 13.40 -1.48
N GLU A 287 -6.69 12.96 -1.98
CA GLU A 287 -5.37 13.35 -1.46
C GLU A 287 -5.19 14.87 -1.49
N LEU A 288 -5.46 15.53 -2.63
CA LEU A 288 -5.34 16.98 -2.73
C LEU A 288 -6.31 17.73 -1.81
N LEU A 289 -7.57 17.27 -1.68
CA LEU A 289 -8.52 17.88 -0.76
C LEU A 289 -8.08 17.75 0.71
N ARG A 290 -7.53 16.58 1.08
CA ARG A 290 -6.92 16.36 2.40
C ARG A 290 -5.73 17.27 2.61
N ASP A 291 -4.86 17.40 1.61
CA ASP A 291 -3.65 18.21 1.69
C ASP A 291 -4.01 19.71 1.82
N LEU A 292 -5.06 20.19 1.14
CA LEU A 292 -5.62 21.53 1.33
C LEU A 292 -6.20 21.75 2.73
N LEU A 293 -6.88 20.75 3.31
CA LEU A 293 -7.35 20.81 4.70
C LEU A 293 -6.19 20.91 5.70
N LEU A 294 -5.13 20.14 5.48
CA LEU A 294 -3.91 20.20 6.30
C LEU A 294 -3.25 21.57 6.18
N GLN A 295 -3.13 22.11 4.96
CA GLN A 295 -2.55 23.43 4.73
C GLN A 295 -3.28 24.55 5.49
N LYS A 296 -4.62 24.50 5.52
CA LYS A 296 -5.45 25.48 6.23
C LYS A 296 -5.26 25.43 7.74
N ASN A 297 -4.89 24.28 8.30
CA ASN A 297 -4.68 24.10 9.73
C ASN A 297 -3.22 24.34 10.13
N ASP A 298 -2.27 23.75 9.41
CA ASP A 298 -0.83 23.89 9.62
C ASP A 298 -0.04 23.55 8.34
N ALA A 299 0.51 24.59 7.71
CA ALA A 299 1.33 24.45 6.51
C ALA A 299 2.64 23.67 6.73
N GLN A 300 3.15 23.58 7.97
CA GLN A 300 4.37 22.83 8.28
C GLN A 300 4.15 21.31 8.31
N LEU A 301 2.92 20.85 8.56
CA LEU A 301 2.60 19.41 8.57
C LEU A 301 2.70 18.78 7.18
N LEU A 302 2.41 19.54 6.11
CA LEU A 302 2.50 19.04 4.73
C LEU A 302 3.93 18.62 4.37
N THR A 303 4.90 19.47 4.67
CA THR A 303 6.31 19.23 4.38
C THR A 303 6.88 18.09 5.24
N GLN A 304 6.38 17.92 6.47
CA GLN A 304 6.83 16.86 7.38
C GLN A 304 6.28 15.47 7.03
N MET A 305 5.16 15.41 6.29
CA MET A 305 4.52 14.14 5.92
C MET A 305 4.85 13.68 4.49
N SER A 306 5.78 14.37 3.79
CA SER A 306 6.21 14.06 2.41
C SER A 306 5.03 13.96 1.41
N TYR A 307 4.00 14.79 1.59
CA TYR A 307 2.86 14.84 0.66
C TYR A 307 3.14 15.71 -0.58
N ARG A 308 2.21 15.73 -1.55
CA ARG A 308 2.34 16.47 -2.82
C ARG A 308 2.68 17.94 -2.54
N GLN A 309 3.58 18.53 -3.33
CA GLN A 309 3.71 19.99 -3.34
C GLN A 309 2.43 20.56 -3.96
N LEU A 310 1.63 21.24 -3.14
CA LEU A 310 0.41 21.89 -3.60
C LEU A 310 0.75 23.04 -4.54
N ASP A 311 0.06 23.06 -5.67
CA ASP A 311 0.17 24.12 -6.66
C ASP A 311 -0.29 25.47 -6.09
N ALA A 312 0.44 26.54 -6.39
CA ALA A 312 0.18 27.86 -5.82
C ALA A 312 -1.19 28.44 -6.23
N ASP A 313 -1.65 28.14 -7.45
CA ASP A 313 -2.94 28.59 -7.96
C ASP A 313 -4.07 27.83 -7.28
N LEU A 314 -3.89 26.52 -7.03
CA LEU A 314 -4.84 25.72 -6.25
C LEU A 314 -4.99 26.23 -4.82
N ILE A 315 -3.87 26.58 -4.17
CA ILE A 315 -3.87 27.16 -2.82
C ILE A 315 -4.69 28.46 -2.81
N THR A 316 -4.46 29.29 -3.83
CA THR A 316 -5.16 30.57 -3.98
C THR A 316 -6.65 30.37 -4.19
N ALA A 317 -7.05 29.45 -5.07
CA ALA A 317 -8.45 29.10 -5.31
C ALA A 317 -9.13 28.54 -4.04
N ALA A 318 -8.40 27.72 -3.27
CA ALA A 318 -8.91 27.12 -2.03
C ALA A 318 -9.14 28.13 -0.90
N THR A 319 -8.60 29.37 -0.97
CA THR A 319 -8.82 30.40 0.07
C THR A 319 -10.30 30.74 0.26
N GLN A 320 -11.09 30.69 -0.81
CA GLN A 320 -12.52 31.02 -0.81
C GLN A 320 -13.42 29.89 -0.30
N ILE A 321 -12.86 28.68 -0.15
CA ILE A 321 -13.58 27.47 0.24
C ILE A 321 -13.47 27.23 1.74
N GLN A 322 -14.59 26.99 2.43
CA GLN A 322 -14.57 26.68 3.85
C GLN A 322 -14.15 25.22 4.10
N SER A 323 -13.50 24.93 5.23
CA SER A 323 -13.12 23.55 5.58
C SER A 323 -14.32 22.60 5.60
N ALA A 324 -15.51 23.07 6.01
CA ALA A 324 -16.75 22.30 5.96
C ALA A 324 -17.14 21.85 4.54
N GLN A 325 -16.88 22.68 3.53
CA GLN A 325 -17.14 22.34 2.12
C GLN A 325 -16.13 21.30 1.63
N LEU A 326 -14.86 21.41 2.02
CA LEU A 326 -13.85 20.39 1.69
C LEU A 326 -14.21 19.02 2.28
N TYR A 327 -14.71 18.96 3.52
CA TYR A 327 -15.23 17.71 4.10
C TYR A 327 -16.42 17.15 3.32
N GLN A 328 -17.40 18.00 2.95
CA GLN A 328 -18.54 17.57 2.13
C GLN A 328 -18.11 17.01 0.77
N MET A 329 -17.09 17.60 0.15
CA MET A 329 -16.52 17.12 -1.11
C MET A 329 -15.89 15.74 -0.93
N ILE A 330 -15.11 15.52 0.12
CA ILE A 330 -14.51 14.21 0.44
C ILE A 330 -15.59 13.15 0.66
N ASP A 331 -16.64 13.46 1.44
CA ASP A 331 -17.75 12.54 1.69
C ASP A 331 -18.49 12.16 0.40
N LEU A 332 -18.71 13.13 -0.49
CA LEU A 332 -19.35 12.92 -1.77
C LEU A 332 -18.52 12.03 -2.70
N ILE A 333 -17.21 12.24 -2.73
CA ILE A 333 -16.30 11.41 -3.53
C ILE A 333 -16.28 9.98 -2.98
N ASN A 334 -16.23 9.81 -1.65
CA ASN A 334 -16.28 8.49 -1.02
C ASN A 334 -17.56 7.72 -1.36
N GLU A 335 -18.72 8.40 -1.39
CA GLU A 335 -19.98 7.81 -1.82
C GLU A 335 -19.91 7.32 -3.28
N ILE A 336 -19.37 8.15 -4.17
CA ILE A 336 -19.26 7.82 -5.60
C ILE A 336 -18.22 6.71 -5.84
N GLN A 337 -17.12 6.69 -5.09
CA GLN A 337 -16.11 5.65 -5.16
C GLN A 337 -16.72 4.26 -4.84
N LEU A 338 -17.65 4.19 -3.90
CA LEU A 338 -18.36 2.94 -3.58
C LEU A 338 -19.29 2.49 -4.72
N GLN A 339 -19.93 3.45 -5.41
CA GLN A 339 -20.79 3.16 -6.56
C GLN A 339 -19.99 2.71 -7.79
N LEU A 340 -18.81 3.31 -8.01
CA LEU A 340 -17.88 2.95 -9.07
C LEU A 340 -17.38 1.51 -8.98
N LYS A 341 -17.11 1.00 -7.76
CA LYS A 341 -16.71 -0.40 -7.56
C LYS A 341 -17.73 -1.42 -8.10
N ASN A 342 -18.99 -1.02 -8.27
CA ASN A 342 -20.08 -1.89 -8.71
C ASN A 342 -20.58 -1.58 -10.13
N SER A 343 -19.89 -0.70 -10.88
CA SER A 343 -20.34 -0.21 -12.18
C SER A 343 -19.30 -0.40 -13.27
N ALA A 344 -19.76 -0.60 -14.51
CA ALA A 344 -18.91 -0.66 -15.70
C ALA A 344 -18.70 0.71 -16.39
N HIS A 345 -19.44 1.75 -15.98
CA HIS A 345 -19.44 3.07 -16.65
C HIS A 345 -18.73 4.12 -15.81
N SER A 346 -17.41 4.01 -15.65
CA SER A 346 -16.65 4.87 -14.74
C SER A 346 -16.67 6.37 -15.07
N GLU A 347 -16.67 6.71 -16.36
CA GLU A 347 -16.67 8.11 -16.84
C GLU A 347 -17.94 8.86 -16.42
N LEU A 348 -19.12 8.25 -16.62
CA LEU A 348 -20.41 8.86 -16.26
C LEU A 348 -20.48 9.23 -14.77
N PHE A 349 -19.98 8.35 -13.90
CA PHE A 349 -19.98 8.62 -12.45
C PHE A 349 -19.05 9.77 -12.09
N LEU A 350 -17.95 9.95 -12.83
CA LEU A 350 -17.05 11.08 -12.63
C LEU A 350 -17.62 12.39 -13.15
N GLU A 351 -18.31 12.39 -14.30
CA GLU A 351 -19.02 13.58 -14.78
C GLU A 351 -20.08 14.04 -13.76
N VAL A 352 -20.87 13.09 -13.23
CA VAL A 352 -21.85 13.34 -12.17
C VAL A 352 -21.16 13.83 -10.89
N MET A 353 -20.00 13.26 -10.54
CA MET A 353 -19.18 13.72 -9.41
C MET A 353 -18.75 15.17 -9.61
N THR A 354 -18.23 15.56 -10.77
CA THR A 354 -17.78 16.92 -11.06
C THR A 354 -18.91 17.94 -10.87
N VAL A 355 -20.09 17.65 -11.41
CA VAL A 355 -21.27 18.53 -11.25
C VAL A 355 -21.68 18.65 -9.79
N LYS A 356 -21.67 17.54 -9.05
CA LYS A 356 -21.98 17.52 -7.62
C LYS A 356 -20.95 18.30 -6.78
N LEU A 357 -19.66 18.14 -7.08
CA LEU A 357 -18.56 18.85 -6.41
C LEU A 357 -18.62 20.36 -6.64
N ALA A 358 -18.91 20.79 -7.88
CA ALA A 358 -19.09 22.21 -8.17
C ALA A 358 -20.28 22.82 -7.42
N ASN A 359 -21.35 22.06 -7.19
CA ASN A 359 -22.46 22.50 -6.35
C ASN A 359 -22.08 22.57 -4.86
N ALA A 360 -21.27 21.63 -4.35
CA ALA A 360 -20.79 21.67 -2.97
C ALA A 360 -19.81 22.84 -2.72
N ALA A 361 -19.04 23.22 -3.74
CA ALA A 361 -18.13 24.36 -3.68
C ALA A 361 -18.86 25.73 -3.64
N LYS A 362 -20.16 25.78 -4.00
CA LYS A 362 -20.94 27.02 -3.88
C LYS A 362 -20.99 27.46 -2.43
N THR A 363 -20.43 28.63 -2.16
CA THR A 363 -20.63 29.32 -0.88
C THR A 363 -22.12 29.55 -0.72
N ALA A 364 -22.71 29.02 0.35
CA ALA A 364 -24.06 29.43 0.72
C ALA A 364 -24.06 30.95 0.82
N ALA A 365 -24.90 31.62 0.04
CA ALA A 365 -25.18 33.03 0.24
C ALA A 365 -25.47 33.24 1.73
N PRO A 366 -25.00 34.33 2.37
CA PRO A 366 -25.44 34.63 3.71
C PRO A 366 -26.97 34.58 3.71
N VAL A 367 -27.54 33.86 4.67
CA VAL A 367 -28.99 33.83 4.89
C VAL A 367 -29.37 35.23 5.40
N SER A 368 -29.39 36.21 4.51
CA SER A 368 -29.78 37.60 4.77
C SER A 368 -30.91 37.92 3.82
N GLU A 369 -32.14 37.69 4.31
CA GLU A 369 -33.32 38.56 4.14
C GLU A 369 -34.64 37.86 4.56
N GLY A 370 -34.67 36.53 4.66
CA GLY A 370 -35.89 35.80 5.05
C GLY A 370 -36.17 35.68 6.57
N ALA A 371 -35.12 35.72 7.41
CA ALA A 371 -35.28 35.48 8.85
C ALA A 371 -35.82 36.70 9.62
N ALA A 372 -35.47 37.92 9.19
CA ALA A 372 -35.95 39.15 9.82
C ALA A 372 -37.44 39.43 9.50
N ALA A 373 -37.89 39.10 8.28
CA ALA A 373 -39.28 39.21 7.90
C ALA A 373 -40.18 38.23 8.70
N ASN A 374 -39.71 37.00 8.89
CA ASN A 374 -40.45 35.98 9.64
C ASN A 374 -40.50 36.27 11.15
N GLN A 375 -39.46 36.86 11.76
CA GLN A 375 -39.51 37.25 13.18
C GLN A 375 -40.48 38.40 13.45
N ALA A 376 -40.51 39.41 12.59
CA ALA A 376 -41.45 40.52 12.72
C ALA A 376 -42.91 40.10 12.52
N GLU A 377 -43.16 39.13 11.63
CA GLU A 377 -44.50 38.59 11.38
C GLU A 377 -44.98 37.66 12.50
N VAL A 378 -44.06 36.88 13.10
CA VAL A 378 -44.34 36.05 14.28
C VAL A 378 -44.60 36.90 15.53
N GLU A 379 -43.86 37.98 15.75
CA GLU A 379 -44.13 38.92 16.87
C GLU A 379 -45.49 39.62 16.71
N LYS A 380 -45.86 40.02 15.49
CA LYS A 380 -47.18 40.61 15.20
C LYS A 380 -48.32 39.62 15.47
N LEU A 381 -48.17 38.38 15.04
CA LEU A 381 -49.16 37.32 15.26
C LEU A 381 -49.26 36.94 16.74
N GLN A 382 -48.15 36.91 17.48
CA GLN A 382 -48.16 36.68 18.93
C GLN A 382 -48.87 37.80 19.68
N THR A 383 -48.71 39.04 19.25
CA THR A 383 -49.41 40.20 19.84
C THR A 383 -50.91 40.14 19.58
N GLN A 384 -51.34 39.80 18.35
CA GLN A 384 -52.76 39.62 18.03
C GLN A 384 -53.42 38.46 18.79
N VAL A 385 -52.69 37.35 18.99
CA VAL A 385 -53.18 36.22 19.78
C VAL A 385 -53.28 36.57 21.27
N ALA A 386 -52.42 37.46 21.78
CA ALA A 386 -52.51 37.95 23.16
C ALA A 386 -53.74 38.87 23.37
N GLU A 387 -54.02 39.75 22.41
CA GLU A 387 -55.21 40.63 22.44
C GLU A 387 -56.52 39.84 22.34
N LEU A 388 -56.58 38.80 21.49
CA LEU A 388 -57.76 37.93 21.36
C LEU A 388 -58.01 37.03 22.57
N LYS A 389 -57.01 36.81 23.44
CA LYS A 389 -57.15 36.06 24.69
C LYS A 389 -57.59 36.92 25.88
N GLN A 390 -57.64 38.25 25.72
CA GLN A 390 -58.11 39.19 26.75
C GLN A 390 -59.56 39.68 26.53
N GLN A 391 -60.19 39.28 25.41
CA GLN A 391 -61.65 39.31 25.23
C GLN A 391 -62.24 37.97 25.66
#